data_AF-A0A1J5PT19-F1
#
_entry.id   AF-A0A1J5PT19-F1
#
_cell.length_a   1.000
_cell.length_b   1.000
_cell.length_c   1.000
_cell.angle_alpha   90.00
_cell.angle_beta   90.00
_cell.angle_gamma   90.00
#
_symmetry.space_group_name_H-M   'P 1'
#
loop_
_entity.id
_entity.type
_entity.pdbx_description
1 polymer ?
#
loop_
_entity_poly.entity_id
_entity_poly.type
_entity_poly.pdbx_seq_one_letter_code
_entity_poly.pdbx_strand_id
1 'polypeptide(L)'
;MPNELPDPVRFSADHRNASYDPDAVRRFLQILVNADRVFKQFRTGFLGKASPVHFFWGSFDLAVTHFSGRRAPRHPGGVPHLSDDVACEAYSHEVSSAGFWPGSGAIDYPAFYSYTYPEPAGFRSTRIRPDAAFFSEALGEFILPYDAVRTAAQPDQALLEFLQSTYEAAAEAAKWDRDALECTPGKPGMVRVI
;
A
#
# COMPACT_ATOMS: atom_id res chain seq x y z
N MET A 1 -7.16 -15.22 -17.48
CA MET A 1 -5.70 -15.12 -17.35
C MET A 1 -5.43 -14.40 -16.04
N PRO A 2 -4.37 -14.74 -15.29
CA PRO A 2 -3.87 -13.82 -14.26
C PRO A 2 -3.36 -12.54 -14.93
N ASN A 3 -3.53 -11.42 -14.25
CA ASN A 3 -3.02 -10.11 -14.65
C ASN A 3 -1.71 -9.82 -13.90
N GLU A 4 -0.95 -8.82 -14.32
CA GLU A 4 0.24 -8.30 -13.61
C GLU A 4 1.42 -9.28 -13.48
N LEU A 5 1.38 -10.39 -14.23
CA LEU A 5 2.46 -11.37 -14.32
C LEU A 5 3.06 -11.37 -15.72
N PRO A 6 4.40 -11.41 -15.89
CA PRO A 6 5.04 -11.35 -17.21
C PRO A 6 4.74 -12.57 -18.10
N ASP A 7 4.62 -13.76 -17.50
CA ASP A 7 4.37 -15.03 -18.22
C ASP A 7 3.13 -15.75 -17.68
N PRO A 8 1.91 -15.21 -17.89
CA PRO A 8 0.72 -15.71 -17.24
C PRO A 8 0.24 -17.03 -17.86
N VAL A 9 -0.14 -17.99 -17.02
CA VAL A 9 -0.82 -19.24 -17.44
C VAL A 9 -2.31 -19.12 -17.16
N ARG A 10 -3.17 -19.63 -18.04
CA ARG A 10 -4.59 -19.77 -17.72
C ARG A 10 -4.75 -20.62 -16.46
N PHE A 11 -5.56 -20.18 -15.50
CA PHE A 11 -5.83 -20.94 -14.28
C PHE A 11 -6.27 -22.39 -14.56
N SER A 12 -7.08 -22.61 -15.60
CA SER A 12 -7.53 -23.96 -16.00
C SER A 12 -6.46 -24.84 -16.63
N ALA A 13 -5.26 -24.29 -16.90
CA ALA A 13 -4.13 -24.98 -17.51
C ALA A 13 -2.85 -24.90 -16.66
N ASP A 14 -2.89 -24.20 -15.51
CA ASP A 14 -1.74 -24.11 -14.63
C ASP A 14 -1.67 -25.35 -13.72
N HIS A 15 -0.84 -26.30 -14.15
CA HIS A 15 -0.48 -27.47 -13.36
C HIS A 15 0.94 -27.38 -12.80
N ARG A 16 1.66 -26.27 -13.05
CA ARG A 16 3.05 -26.09 -12.64
C ARG A 16 3.14 -25.68 -11.17
N ASN A 17 2.25 -24.78 -10.75
CA ASN A 17 2.22 -24.20 -9.40
C ASN A 17 1.22 -24.94 -8.50
N ALA A 18 1.32 -26.27 -8.42
CA ALA A 18 0.39 -27.13 -7.67
C ALA A 18 0.86 -27.48 -6.25
N SER A 19 1.94 -26.87 -5.76
CA SER A 19 2.41 -27.07 -4.38
C SER A 19 1.55 -26.28 -3.39
N TYR A 20 1.28 -26.90 -2.24
CA TYR A 20 0.57 -26.28 -1.14
C TYR A 20 1.33 -26.55 0.16
N ASP A 21 1.87 -25.47 0.74
CA ASP A 21 2.45 -25.50 2.09
C ASP A 21 1.43 -24.88 3.08
N PRO A 22 0.76 -25.70 3.91
CA PRO A 22 -0.22 -25.21 4.87
C PRO A 22 0.36 -24.24 5.90
N ASP A 23 1.62 -24.40 6.29
CA ASP A 23 2.25 -23.55 7.28
C ASP A 23 2.64 -22.20 6.67
N ALA A 24 3.09 -22.17 5.42
CA ALA A 24 3.30 -20.92 4.68
C ALA A 24 2.00 -20.13 4.51
N VAL A 25 0.91 -20.82 4.12
CA VAL A 25 -0.41 -20.20 3.96
C VAL A 25 -0.94 -19.67 5.29
N ARG A 26 -0.75 -20.41 6.40
CA ARG A 26 -1.15 -19.94 7.73
C ARG A 26 -0.38 -18.69 8.15
N ARG A 27 0.94 -18.65 7.93
CA ARG A 27 1.76 -17.46 8.21
C ARG A 27 1.31 -16.27 7.36
N PHE A 28 1.08 -16.47 6.06
CA PHE A 28 0.60 -15.42 5.17
C PHE A 28 -0.75 -14.85 5.62
N LEU A 29 -1.72 -15.71 5.95
CA LEU A 29 -3.01 -15.27 6.47
C LEU A 29 -2.87 -14.45 7.77
N GLN A 30 -1.98 -14.87 8.67
CA GLN A 30 -1.70 -14.12 9.90
C GLN A 30 -1.11 -12.74 9.61
N ILE A 31 -0.23 -12.62 8.60
CA ILE A 31 0.32 -11.32 8.18
C ILE A 31 -0.81 -10.44 7.66
N LEU A 32 -1.64 -10.95 6.74
CA LEU A 32 -2.74 -10.19 6.15
C LEU A 32 -3.74 -9.68 7.20
N VAL A 33 -4.14 -10.53 8.15
CA VAL A 33 -5.08 -10.14 9.22
C VAL A 33 -4.49 -9.06 10.14
N ASN A 34 -3.19 -9.16 10.47
CA ASN A 34 -2.54 -8.15 11.30
C ASN A 34 -2.35 -6.83 10.55
N ALA A 35 -1.92 -6.87 9.29
CA ALA A 35 -1.77 -5.70 8.44
C ALA A 35 -3.13 -4.99 8.21
N ASP A 36 -4.18 -5.74 7.90
CA ASP A 36 -5.55 -5.22 7.71
C ASP A 36 -6.04 -4.43 8.94
N ARG A 37 -5.80 -4.94 10.15
CA ARG A 37 -6.16 -4.24 11.39
C ARG A 37 -5.43 -2.89 11.50
N VAL A 38 -4.13 -2.85 11.21
CA VAL A 38 -3.34 -1.62 11.29
C VAL A 38 -3.73 -0.64 10.19
N PHE A 39 -3.99 -1.12 8.96
CA PHE A 39 -4.45 -0.28 7.85
C PHE A 39 -5.82 0.33 8.14
N LYS A 40 -6.72 -0.42 8.77
CA LYS A 40 -8.01 0.10 9.24
C LYS A 40 -7.83 1.16 10.31
N GLN A 41 -6.90 1.00 11.25
CA GLN A 41 -6.57 2.03 12.24
C GLN A 41 -6.01 3.28 11.57
N PHE A 42 -5.04 3.14 10.66
CA PHE A 42 -4.48 4.25 9.88
C PHE A 42 -5.57 5.04 9.15
N ARG A 43 -6.49 4.34 8.46
CA ARG A 43 -7.62 4.95 7.74
C ARG A 43 -8.54 5.78 8.64
N THR A 44 -8.60 5.53 9.95
CA THR A 44 -9.47 6.31 10.84
C THR A 44 -9.03 7.77 11.00
N GLY A 45 -7.76 8.09 10.70
CA GLY A 45 -7.24 9.47 10.73
C GLY A 45 -7.61 10.32 9.53
N PHE A 46 -8.31 9.75 8.54
CA PHE A 46 -8.64 10.41 7.27
C PHE A 46 -10.16 10.60 7.11
N LEU A 47 -10.58 11.82 6.81
CA LEU A 47 -11.98 12.23 6.60
C LEU A 47 -12.40 12.17 5.13
N GLY A 48 -11.45 12.25 4.20
CA GLY A 48 -11.70 12.21 2.77
C GLY A 48 -12.08 10.82 2.26
N LYS A 49 -12.22 10.70 0.93
CA LYS A 49 -12.45 9.40 0.29
C LYS A 49 -11.22 8.51 0.52
N ALA A 50 -11.46 7.29 0.98
CA ALA A 50 -10.44 6.26 1.12
C ALA A 50 -10.99 4.93 0.61
N SER A 51 -10.12 4.08 0.07
CA SER A 51 -10.49 2.70 -0.25
C SER A 51 -10.78 1.91 1.03
N PRO A 52 -11.59 0.84 0.95
CA PRO A 52 -11.43 -0.28 1.86
C PRO A 52 -9.99 -0.83 1.81
N VAL A 53 -9.64 -1.68 2.78
CA VAL A 53 -8.45 -2.51 2.65
C VAL A 53 -8.75 -3.58 1.61
N HIS A 54 -8.05 -3.56 0.48
CA HIS A 54 -8.25 -4.46 -0.64
C HIS A 54 -7.15 -5.50 -0.71
N PHE A 55 -7.51 -6.71 -1.14
CA PHE A 55 -6.55 -7.72 -1.55
C PHE A 55 -6.62 -7.88 -3.07
N PHE A 56 -5.51 -7.63 -3.76
CA PHE A 56 -5.42 -7.73 -5.21
C PHE A 56 -4.77 -9.07 -5.60
N TRP A 57 -5.45 -9.82 -6.46
CA TRP A 57 -5.00 -11.16 -6.85
C TRP A 57 -3.88 -11.18 -7.89
N GLY A 58 -3.64 -10.08 -8.62
CA GLY A 58 -2.59 -9.99 -9.64
C GLY A 58 -1.21 -9.92 -9.02
N SER A 59 -0.93 -8.81 -8.34
CA SER A 59 0.26 -8.57 -7.52
C SER A 59 0.31 -9.32 -6.19
N PHE A 60 -0.81 -9.93 -5.77
CA PHE A 60 -0.93 -10.71 -4.53
C PHE A 60 -0.63 -9.88 -3.26
N ASP A 61 -1.12 -8.65 -3.25
CA ASP A 61 -0.84 -7.65 -2.23
C ASP A 61 -2.12 -7.11 -1.55
N LEU A 62 -1.91 -6.55 -0.37
CA LEU A 62 -2.92 -5.85 0.41
C LEU A 62 -2.69 -4.35 0.26
N ALA A 63 -3.72 -3.54 0.01
CA ALA A 63 -3.56 -2.09 -0.12
C ALA A 63 -4.67 -1.28 0.56
N VAL A 64 -4.31 -0.08 0.99
CA VAL A 64 -5.20 0.98 1.44
C VAL A 64 -4.77 2.31 0.80
N THR A 65 -5.74 3.06 0.30
CA THR A 65 -5.48 4.26 -0.50
C THR A 65 -6.32 5.43 -0.01
N HIS A 66 -5.66 6.57 0.23
CA HIS A 66 -6.29 7.87 0.48
C HIS A 66 -6.32 8.69 -0.81
N PHE A 67 -7.40 9.44 -1.00
CA PHE A 67 -7.60 10.27 -2.19
C PHE A 67 -7.68 11.75 -1.77
N SER A 68 -6.94 12.61 -2.44
CA SER A 68 -6.96 14.06 -2.16
C SER A 68 -8.27 14.73 -2.58
N GLY A 69 -9.02 14.10 -3.48
CA GLY A 69 -10.20 14.66 -4.14
C GLY A 69 -9.87 15.47 -5.40
N ARG A 70 -8.60 15.78 -5.67
CA ARG A 70 -8.18 16.43 -6.92
C ARG A 70 -7.92 15.41 -8.02
N ARG A 71 -8.15 15.80 -9.28
CA ARG A 71 -7.86 14.96 -10.45
C ARG A 71 -6.35 14.81 -10.64
N ALA A 72 -5.93 13.60 -10.97
CA ALA A 72 -4.56 13.32 -11.40
C ALA A 72 -4.44 13.46 -12.93
N PRO A 73 -3.21 13.59 -13.47
CA PRO A 73 -2.94 13.33 -14.88
C PRO A 73 -3.41 11.92 -15.29
N ARG A 74 -3.60 11.70 -16.59
CA ARG A 74 -3.97 10.37 -17.09
C ARG A 74 -2.83 9.38 -16.83
N HIS A 75 -3.17 8.21 -16.26
CA HIS A 75 -2.21 7.14 -16.05
C HIS A 75 -1.60 6.67 -17.38
N PRO A 76 -0.28 6.49 -17.48
CA PRO A 76 0.38 6.11 -18.73
C PRO A 76 0.03 4.69 -19.21
N GLY A 77 -0.54 3.87 -18.33
CA GLY A 77 -0.84 2.45 -18.60
C GLY A 77 0.42 1.60 -18.61
N GLY A 78 0.39 0.48 -19.34
CA GLY A 78 1.57 -0.36 -19.58
C GLY A 78 1.88 -1.38 -18.48
N VAL A 79 0.94 -1.61 -17.55
CA VAL A 79 1.06 -2.68 -16.56
C VAL A 79 0.78 -4.02 -17.26
N PRO A 80 1.68 -5.03 -17.18
CA PRO A 80 1.55 -6.29 -17.91
C PRO A 80 0.19 -6.97 -17.67
N HIS A 81 -0.52 -7.28 -18.76
CA HIS A 81 -1.82 -7.97 -18.72
C HIS A 81 -2.91 -7.28 -17.88
N LEU A 82 -2.75 -5.99 -17.56
CA LEU A 82 -3.80 -5.14 -17.01
C LEU A 82 -4.28 -4.19 -18.11
N SER A 83 -5.59 -3.98 -18.22
CA SER A 83 -6.14 -3.02 -19.19
C SER A 83 -5.76 -1.59 -18.80
N ASP A 84 -5.27 -0.81 -19.77
CA ASP A 84 -4.95 0.61 -19.57
C ASP A 84 -6.16 1.42 -19.12
N ASP A 85 -7.37 1.06 -19.56
CA ASP A 85 -8.61 1.72 -19.13
C ASP A 85 -8.85 1.49 -17.64
N VAL A 86 -8.57 0.28 -17.14
CA VAL A 86 -8.65 -0.03 -15.70
C VAL A 86 -7.62 0.80 -14.91
N ALA A 87 -6.39 0.91 -15.40
CA ALA A 87 -5.37 1.75 -14.76
C ALA A 87 -5.76 3.23 -14.77
N CYS A 88 -6.26 3.74 -15.90
CA CYS A 88 -6.72 5.14 -16.02
C CYS A 88 -7.87 5.46 -15.06
N GLU A 89 -8.84 4.54 -14.92
CA GLU A 89 -9.96 4.70 -13.99
C GLU A 89 -9.51 4.64 -12.53
N ALA A 90 -8.68 3.65 -12.18
CA ALA A 90 -8.16 3.45 -10.82
C ALA A 90 -7.35 4.66 -10.32
N TYR A 91 -6.56 5.27 -11.20
CA TYR A 91 -5.68 6.41 -10.90
C TYR A 91 -6.24 7.75 -11.42
N SER A 92 -7.56 7.89 -11.48
CA SER A 92 -8.22 9.12 -11.98
C SER A 92 -8.06 10.36 -11.08
N HIS A 93 -7.71 10.15 -9.81
CA HIS A 93 -7.52 11.19 -8.80
C HIS A 93 -6.17 11.01 -8.13
N GLU A 94 -5.66 12.08 -7.50
CA GLU A 94 -4.40 11.98 -6.76
C GLU A 94 -4.57 11.01 -5.59
N VAL A 95 -3.60 10.11 -5.42
CA VAL A 95 -3.62 9.08 -4.40
C VAL A 95 -2.35 9.07 -3.57
N SER A 96 -2.50 8.70 -2.30
CA SER A 96 -1.43 8.16 -1.45
C SER A 96 -1.85 6.74 -1.13
N SER A 97 -1.10 5.77 -1.64
CA SER A 97 -1.38 4.35 -1.48
C SER A 97 -0.28 3.71 -0.64
N ALA A 98 -0.68 2.76 0.20
CA ALA A 98 0.25 1.94 0.95
C ALA A 98 -0.28 0.51 1.08
N GLY A 99 0.64 -0.44 1.20
CA GLY A 99 0.25 -1.83 1.18
C GLY A 99 1.31 -2.78 1.71
N PHE A 100 1.03 -4.07 1.55
CA PHE A 100 1.92 -5.19 1.88
C PHE A 100 1.93 -6.17 0.71
N TRP A 101 3.12 -6.59 0.26
CA TRP A 101 3.26 -7.71 -0.68
C TRP A 101 4.28 -8.74 -0.13
N PRO A 102 4.15 -10.03 -0.46
CA PRO A 102 4.96 -11.11 0.14
C PRO A 102 6.39 -11.27 -0.40
N GLY A 103 6.84 -10.38 -1.28
CA GLY A 103 8.04 -10.52 -2.12
C GLY A 103 7.74 -10.92 -3.56
N SER A 104 8.33 -10.22 -4.53
CA SER A 104 8.44 -10.64 -5.94
C SER A 104 9.46 -9.78 -6.69
N GLY A 105 10.07 -10.32 -7.76
CA GLY A 105 10.90 -9.53 -8.68
C GLY A 105 12.09 -8.81 -8.00
N ALA A 106 12.10 -7.48 -8.06
CA ALA A 106 13.20 -6.64 -7.56
C ALA A 106 13.33 -6.63 -6.04
N ILE A 107 12.27 -6.99 -5.30
CA ILE A 107 12.29 -7.15 -3.85
C ILE A 107 11.68 -8.51 -3.54
N ASP A 108 12.54 -9.48 -3.30
CA ASP A 108 12.24 -10.90 -3.12
C ASP A 108 11.86 -11.29 -1.68
N TYR A 109 11.68 -10.29 -0.81
CA TYR A 109 11.25 -10.47 0.58
C TYR A 109 9.92 -9.75 0.86
N PRO A 110 9.15 -10.20 1.87
CA PRO A 110 7.92 -9.53 2.26
C PRO A 110 8.19 -8.11 2.75
N ALA A 111 7.41 -7.15 2.28
CA ALA A 111 7.57 -5.75 2.61
C ALA A 111 6.26 -4.99 2.64
N PHE A 112 6.22 -3.93 3.43
CA PHE A 112 5.25 -2.87 3.29
C PHE A 112 5.77 -1.85 2.30
N TYR A 113 4.86 -1.25 1.55
CA TYR A 113 5.20 -0.27 0.52
C TYR A 113 4.30 0.95 0.61
N SER A 114 4.75 2.08 0.05
CA SER A 114 3.92 3.26 -0.13
C SER A 114 4.39 4.12 -1.30
N TYR A 115 3.42 4.58 -2.09
CA TYR A 115 3.66 5.47 -3.23
C TYR A 115 2.54 6.49 -3.35
N THR A 116 2.73 7.44 -4.26
CA THR A 116 1.73 8.46 -4.60
C THR A 116 1.66 8.62 -6.10
N TYR A 117 0.46 8.88 -6.61
CA TYR A 117 0.24 9.17 -8.03
C TYR A 117 -0.60 10.43 -8.19
N PRO A 118 -0.14 11.43 -8.97
CA PRO A 118 1.22 11.53 -9.51
C PRO A 118 2.23 11.73 -8.37
N GLU A 119 3.50 11.37 -8.60
CA GLU A 119 4.55 11.64 -7.63
C GLU A 119 4.84 13.15 -7.55
N PRO A 120 4.62 13.82 -6.41
CA PRO A 120 4.93 15.24 -6.25
C PRO A 120 6.43 15.44 -6.00
N ALA A 121 6.95 16.58 -6.43
CA ALA A 121 8.34 16.95 -6.20
C ALA A 121 8.66 16.95 -4.69
N GLY A 122 9.78 16.32 -4.32
CA GLY A 122 10.22 16.20 -2.93
C GLY A 122 9.73 14.96 -2.18
N PHE A 123 8.74 14.22 -2.72
CA PHE A 123 8.24 12.99 -2.09
C PHE A 123 9.37 11.99 -1.82
N ARG A 124 10.08 11.56 -2.87
CA ARG A 124 11.12 10.53 -2.79
C ARG A 124 12.31 10.88 -1.88
N SER A 125 12.57 12.17 -1.66
CA SER A 125 13.66 12.66 -0.82
C SER A 125 13.26 12.86 0.65
N THR A 126 11.98 12.68 0.98
CA THR A 126 11.50 12.88 2.34
C THR A 126 12.03 11.78 3.25
N ARG A 127 12.51 12.15 4.44
CA ARG A 127 12.92 11.17 5.45
C ARG A 127 11.67 10.52 6.06
N ILE A 128 11.51 9.23 5.81
CA ILE A 128 10.41 8.40 6.30
C ILE A 128 10.81 7.71 7.60
N ARG A 129 9.82 7.42 8.45
CA ARG A 129 9.98 6.60 9.65
C ARG A 129 9.30 5.25 9.45
N PRO A 130 9.68 4.18 10.17
CA PRO A 130 10.86 4.09 11.04
C PRO A 130 12.16 4.17 10.22
N ASP A 131 13.32 4.31 10.87
CA ASP A 131 14.63 4.43 10.19
C ASP A 131 14.98 3.23 9.29
N ALA A 132 14.28 2.10 9.45
CA ALA A 132 14.40 0.93 8.57
C ALA A 132 13.70 1.10 7.20
N ALA A 133 12.86 2.13 7.04
CA ALA A 133 12.20 2.44 5.78
C ALA A 133 13.15 3.18 4.83
N PHE A 134 13.05 2.92 3.53
CA PHE A 134 13.88 3.55 2.51
C PHE A 134 13.11 3.72 1.19
N PHE A 135 13.57 4.60 0.31
CA PHE A 135 13.00 4.74 -1.03
C PHE A 135 13.69 3.80 -2.02
N SER A 136 12.92 3.00 -2.76
CA SER A 136 13.42 2.14 -3.83
C SER A 136 13.31 2.87 -5.16
N GLU A 137 14.43 3.37 -5.69
CA GLU A 137 14.45 4.01 -7.03
C GLU A 137 14.00 3.05 -8.14
N ALA A 138 14.21 1.75 -7.96
CA ALA A 138 13.82 0.73 -8.93
C ALA A 138 12.29 0.56 -9.01
N LEU A 139 11.58 0.74 -7.89
CA LEU A 139 10.12 0.62 -7.83
C LEU A 139 9.41 1.98 -7.89
N GLY A 140 10.08 3.06 -7.50
CA GLY A 140 9.45 4.37 -7.33
C GLY A 140 8.62 4.48 -6.06
N GLU A 141 8.92 3.68 -5.04
CA GLU A 141 8.10 3.56 -3.82
C GLU A 141 8.95 3.54 -2.56
N PHE A 142 8.38 3.99 -1.44
CA PHE A 142 8.94 3.73 -0.12
C PHE A 142 8.68 2.31 0.31
N ILE A 143 9.70 1.66 0.89
CA ILE A 143 9.70 0.27 1.31
C ILE A 143 10.06 0.20 2.80
N LEU A 144 9.31 -0.63 3.52
CA LEU A 144 9.64 -1.06 4.88
C LEU A 144 9.65 -2.60 4.94
N PRO A 145 10.82 -3.23 5.14
CA PRO A 145 10.91 -4.68 5.25
C PRO A 145 9.98 -5.24 6.34
N TYR A 146 9.25 -6.31 6.02
CA TYR A 146 8.33 -6.94 6.98
C TYR A 146 9.04 -7.39 8.26
N ASP A 147 10.26 -7.90 8.16
CA ASP A 147 11.03 -8.33 9.33
C ASP A 147 11.37 -7.17 10.28
N ALA A 148 11.57 -5.96 9.77
CA ALA A 148 11.78 -4.77 10.61
C ALA A 148 10.53 -4.47 11.45
N VAL A 149 9.33 -4.70 10.91
CA VAL A 149 8.06 -4.56 11.64
C VAL A 149 7.86 -5.72 12.62
N ARG A 150 8.00 -6.96 12.14
CA ARG A 150 7.75 -8.18 12.93
C ARG A 150 8.65 -8.27 14.17
N THR A 151 9.88 -7.78 14.08
CA THR A 151 10.87 -7.85 15.16
C THR A 151 10.93 -6.58 16.02
N ALA A 152 10.16 -5.54 15.68
CA ALA A 152 10.09 -4.32 16.47
C ALA A 152 9.48 -4.60 17.86
N ALA A 153 9.90 -3.83 18.86
CA ALA A 153 9.31 -3.90 20.20
C ALA A 153 7.80 -3.59 20.20
N GLN A 154 7.35 -2.75 19.26
CA GLN A 154 5.94 -2.39 19.05
C GLN A 154 5.61 -2.48 17.54
N PRO A 155 5.28 -3.67 17.00
CA PRO A 155 5.08 -3.89 15.56
C PRO A 155 4.01 -2.98 14.95
N ASP A 156 2.85 -2.86 15.61
CA ASP A 156 1.76 -2.00 15.14
C ASP A 156 2.19 -0.54 15.02
N GLN A 157 2.94 -0.05 16.02
CA GLN A 157 3.42 1.32 16.04
C GLN A 157 4.43 1.57 14.93
N ALA A 158 5.36 0.62 14.69
CA ALA A 158 6.33 0.72 13.61
C ALA A 158 5.65 0.80 12.23
N LEU A 159 4.60 -0.01 12.02
CA LEU A 159 3.83 0.04 10.78
C LEU A 159 3.00 1.33 10.67
N LEU A 160 2.36 1.79 11.75
CA LEU A 160 1.62 3.06 11.75
C LEU A 160 2.55 4.26 11.47
N GLU A 161 3.77 4.27 12.00
CA GLU A 161 4.75 5.31 11.74
C GLU A 161 5.15 5.37 10.27
N PHE A 162 5.27 4.21 9.63
CA PHE A 162 5.49 4.13 8.18
C PHE A 162 4.33 4.69 7.39
N LEU A 163 3.13 4.16 7.61
CA LEU A 163 1.92 4.61 6.90
C LEU A 163 1.68 6.12 7.08
N GLN A 164 1.84 6.62 8.31
CA GLN A 164 1.64 8.03 8.60
C GLN A 164 2.72 8.90 7.98
N SER A 165 4.00 8.55 8.10
CA SER A 165 5.08 9.39 7.58
C SER A 165 5.13 9.41 6.06
N THR A 166 4.79 8.31 5.37
CA THR A 166 4.69 8.31 3.90
C THR A 166 3.47 9.08 3.41
N TYR A 167 2.35 8.99 4.13
CA TYR A 167 1.18 9.83 3.85
C TYR A 167 1.46 11.32 4.05
N GLU A 168 2.11 11.69 5.15
CA GLU A 168 2.52 13.08 5.42
C GLU A 168 3.45 13.60 4.33
N ALA A 169 4.44 12.80 3.92
CA ALA A 169 5.32 13.14 2.81
C ALA A 169 4.55 13.39 1.51
N ALA A 170 3.55 12.57 1.19
CA ALA A 170 2.71 12.74 0.02
C ALA A 170 1.82 14.00 0.13
N ALA A 171 1.10 14.16 1.24
CA ALA A 171 0.14 15.23 1.46
C ALA A 171 0.84 16.61 1.52
N GLU A 172 2.00 16.70 2.16
CA GLU A 172 2.79 17.94 2.23
C GLU A 172 3.38 18.31 0.87
N ALA A 173 4.06 17.37 0.21
CA ALA A 173 4.69 17.62 -1.09
C ALA A 173 3.66 17.99 -2.17
N ALA A 174 2.50 17.33 -2.17
CA ALA A 174 1.40 17.63 -3.08
C ALA A 174 0.50 18.78 -2.60
N LYS A 175 0.72 19.35 -1.41
CA LYS A 175 -0.11 20.43 -0.83
C LYS A 175 -1.58 20.05 -0.76
N TRP A 176 -1.89 18.89 -0.21
CA TRP A 176 -3.27 18.48 0.07
C TRP A 176 -3.89 19.37 1.15
N ASP A 177 -5.21 19.51 1.16
CA ASP A 177 -5.94 20.25 2.19
C ASP A 177 -6.05 19.38 3.46
N ARG A 178 -4.96 19.33 4.22
CA ARG A 178 -4.83 18.47 5.39
C ARG A 178 -5.85 18.82 6.48
N ASP A 179 -6.17 20.09 6.66
CA ASP A 179 -7.17 20.53 7.63
C ASP A 179 -8.58 19.98 7.31
N ALA A 180 -8.93 19.88 6.02
CA ALA A 180 -10.18 19.28 5.59
C ALA A 180 -10.16 17.75 5.54
N LEU A 181 -8.97 17.14 5.42
CA LEU A 181 -8.81 15.71 5.18
C LEU A 181 -8.42 14.91 6.42
N GLU A 182 -7.90 15.55 7.46
CA GLU A 182 -7.33 14.87 8.62
C GLU A 182 -8.15 15.06 9.89
N CYS A 183 -7.98 14.12 10.79
CA CYS A 183 -8.59 14.14 12.10
C CYS A 183 -7.74 13.29 13.06
N THR A 184 -7.99 13.43 14.36
CA THR A 184 -7.32 12.56 15.33
C THR A 184 -7.62 11.09 15.03
N PRO A 185 -6.60 10.21 14.94
CA PRO A 185 -6.80 8.78 14.76
C PRO A 185 -7.81 8.21 15.76
N GLY A 186 -8.72 7.39 15.26
CA GLY A 186 -9.78 6.79 16.03
C GLY A 186 -9.27 5.78 17.04
N LYS A 187 -10.00 5.66 18.16
CA LYS A 187 -9.78 4.60 19.16
C LYS A 187 -10.91 3.58 19.04
N PRO A 188 -10.62 2.27 18.91
CA PRO A 188 -11.65 1.26 18.84
C PRO A 188 -12.66 1.37 19.99
N GLY A 189 -13.95 1.35 19.66
CA GLY A 189 -15.03 1.45 20.65
C GLY A 189 -15.28 2.85 21.22
N MET A 190 -14.56 3.89 20.78
CA MET A 190 -14.76 5.27 21.25
C MET A 190 -15.20 6.18 20.11
N VAL A 191 -16.31 6.89 20.31
CA VAL A 191 -16.76 7.94 19.40
C VAL A 191 -15.79 9.13 19.47
N ARG A 192 -15.44 9.70 18.32
CA ARG A 192 -14.62 10.90 18.25
C ARG A 192 -15.38 12.08 18.85
N VAL A 193 -14.73 12.82 19.75
CA VAL A 193 -15.24 14.10 20.24
C VAL A 193 -15.00 15.14 19.15
N ILE A 194 -16.06 15.81 18.70
CA ILE A 194 -16.04 16.86 17.66
C ILE A 194 -15.97 18.22 18.34
#